data_AF-A0A2V1BJE3-F1
#
_entry.id   AF-A0A2V1BJE3-F1
#
_cell.length_a   1.000
_cell.length_b   1.000
_cell.length_c   1.000
_cell.angle_alpha   90.00
_cell.angle_beta   90.00
_cell.angle_gamma   90.00
#
_symmetry.space_group_name_H-M   'P 1'
#
loop_
_entity.id
_entity.type
_entity.pdbx_description
1 polymer ?
#
loop_
_entity_poly.entity_id
_entity_poly.type
_entity_poly.pdbx_seq_one_letter_code
_entity_poly.pdbx_strand_id
1 'polypeptide(L)'
;MKLSLFFTVFLLATTFAAPRGGSLSLPAPLQNDKRNLAIFPSRTIAQRAFSPNRAGAVLLRAPEGETFTSVTGTFIVPTPARGQGGGTNSKYSAGIWVGIVANKDQDIVLQAGVIAAITGSTTSFTAWYAWYPGSTTDFTATQFSAKAGDSIKITVSTTSATEGTVVIENVTANKKVTQTVTAPVSVAPEEWTAQSTAWMVEGYQLAGELVPLARFGRVQFTNCAAGTSGGKSLGVTGAGLYEVQTISGQVYTKTTLPSASSILITY
;
A
#
# COMPACT_ATOMS: atom_id res chain seq x y z
N MET A 1 66.74 15.49 -43.71
CA MET A 1 66.78 14.81 -42.40
C MET A 1 65.39 14.91 -41.78
N LYS A 2 64.56 13.87 -41.92
CA LYS A 2 63.21 13.79 -41.35
C LYS A 2 63.27 12.80 -40.18
N LEU A 3 62.97 13.26 -38.97
CA LEU A 3 62.88 12.41 -37.79
C LEU A 3 61.41 12.01 -37.61
N SER A 4 61.12 10.72 -37.79
CA SER A 4 59.80 10.12 -37.56
C SER A 4 59.73 9.67 -36.11
N LEU A 5 58.75 10.14 -35.34
CA LEU A 5 58.45 9.63 -34.00
C LEU A 5 57.21 8.73 -34.11
N PHE A 6 57.39 7.43 -33.88
CA PHE A 6 56.29 6.48 -33.71
C PHE A 6 55.69 6.67 -32.32
N PHE A 7 54.38 6.97 -32.24
CA PHE A 7 53.59 6.82 -31.03
C PHE A 7 52.66 5.61 -31.19
N THR A 8 52.97 4.54 -30.47
CA THR A 8 52.08 3.39 -30.30
C THR A 8 50.99 3.78 -29.30
N VAL A 9 49.75 3.92 -29.76
CA VAL A 9 48.59 4.10 -28.88
C VAL A 9 48.14 2.72 -28.39
N PHE A 10 48.29 2.48 -27.08
CA PHE A 10 47.62 1.36 -26.40
C PHE A 10 46.12 1.64 -26.37
N LEU A 11 45.33 0.82 -27.05
CA LEU A 11 43.87 0.83 -26.95
C LEU A 11 43.49 0.13 -25.63
N LEU A 12 43.25 0.88 -24.55
CA LEU A 12 42.54 0.34 -23.40
C LEU A 12 41.06 0.23 -23.78
N ALA A 13 40.57 -0.99 -23.95
CA ALA A 13 39.15 -1.28 -23.96
C ALA A 13 38.61 -1.04 -22.55
N THR A 14 37.98 0.12 -22.32
CA THR A 14 37.14 0.33 -21.15
C THR A 14 35.82 -0.39 -21.39
N THR A 15 35.67 -1.57 -20.78
CA THR A 15 34.38 -2.21 -20.64
C THR A 15 33.49 -1.30 -19.79
N PHE A 16 32.52 -0.62 -20.40
CA PHE A 16 31.42 -0.02 -19.66
C PHE A 16 30.56 -1.15 -19.08
N ALA A 17 30.88 -1.57 -17.86
CA ALA A 17 29.95 -2.34 -17.05
C ALA A 17 28.76 -1.43 -16.73
N ALA A 18 27.59 -1.78 -17.27
CA ALA A 18 26.33 -1.17 -16.86
C ALA A 18 26.16 -1.33 -15.33
N PRO A 19 25.74 -0.29 -14.60
CA PRO A 19 25.47 -0.46 -13.18
C PRO A 19 24.28 -1.42 -13.01
N ARG A 20 24.58 -2.63 -12.51
CA ARG A 20 23.62 -3.45 -11.78
C ARG A 20 23.32 -2.71 -10.47
N GLY A 21 22.30 -1.87 -10.46
CA GLY A 21 21.66 -1.37 -9.23
C GLY A 21 20.20 -1.84 -9.28
N GLY A 22 19.75 -2.76 -8.44
CA GLY A 22 19.82 -2.72 -6.98
C GLY A 22 18.36 -2.59 -6.55
N SER A 23 17.73 -3.71 -6.20
CA SER A 23 16.36 -3.73 -5.71
C SER A 23 16.28 -2.87 -4.44
N LEU A 24 15.64 -1.70 -4.54
CA LEU A 24 15.34 -0.86 -3.38
C LEU A 24 14.25 -1.56 -2.57
N SER A 25 14.66 -2.29 -1.54
CA SER A 25 13.75 -2.86 -0.55
C SER A 25 13.16 -1.72 0.28
N LEU A 26 11.85 -1.51 0.16
CA LEU A 26 11.10 -0.63 1.06
C LEU A 26 10.83 -1.37 2.37
N PRO A 27 11.18 -0.80 3.54
CA PRO A 27 10.77 -1.34 4.82
C PRO A 27 9.30 -1.01 5.10
N ALA A 28 8.53 -2.06 5.34
CA ALA A 28 7.59 -2.24 6.45
C ALA A 28 6.98 -1.00 7.15
N PRO A 29 5.64 -0.83 7.24
CA PRO A 29 5.03 0.24 8.03
C PRO A 29 5.00 -0.02 9.55
N LEU A 30 4.93 1.07 10.33
CA LEU A 30 5.08 1.11 11.80
C LEU A 30 4.34 0.00 12.56
N GLN A 31 5.10 -0.63 13.46
CA GLN A 31 4.62 -1.47 14.55
C GLN A 31 3.82 -0.61 15.53
N ASN A 32 2.62 -1.06 15.87
CA ASN A 32 1.66 -0.32 16.71
C ASN A 32 2.23 -0.09 18.12
N ASP A 33 2.38 1.17 18.56
CA ASP A 33 2.78 1.49 19.93
C ASP A 33 1.57 1.24 20.87
N LYS A 34 1.76 0.39 21.89
CA LYS A 34 0.70 -0.27 22.70
C LYS A 34 -0.02 0.67 23.68
N ARG A 35 -0.37 1.91 23.31
CA ARG A 35 -0.92 2.88 24.26
C ARG A 35 -2.34 3.33 23.90
N ASN A 36 -3.28 2.81 24.71
CA ASN A 36 -4.65 3.27 24.96
C ASN A 36 -5.72 3.00 23.89
N LEU A 37 -6.21 1.75 23.84
CA LEU A 37 -7.56 1.45 23.34
C LEU A 37 -8.53 1.50 24.53
N ALA A 38 -9.25 2.61 24.68
CA ALA A 38 -10.36 2.69 25.63
C ALA A 38 -11.51 1.80 25.13
N ILE A 39 -11.91 0.82 25.96
CA ILE A 39 -13.04 -0.07 25.71
C ILE A 39 -14.33 0.72 25.98
N PHE A 40 -15.14 0.94 24.95
CA PHE A 40 -16.51 1.43 25.09
C PHE A 40 -17.52 0.31 24.76
N PRO A 41 -18.60 0.15 25.55
CA PRO A 41 -19.57 -0.91 25.34
C PRO A 41 -20.43 -0.69 24.08
N SER A 42 -20.91 -1.80 23.56
CA SER A 42 -21.57 -2.00 22.26
C SER A 42 -22.74 -1.05 21.96
N ARG A 43 -22.54 -0.15 20.99
CA ARG A 43 -23.55 0.39 20.07
C ARG A 43 -22.92 0.50 18.69
N THR A 44 -23.73 0.44 17.63
CA THR A 44 -23.38 0.49 16.19
C THR A 44 -22.70 1.80 15.77
N ILE A 45 -21.58 2.13 16.39
CA ILE A 45 -20.68 3.21 16.02
C ILE A 45 -19.43 2.52 15.47
N ALA A 46 -19.07 2.84 14.23
CA ALA A 46 -17.81 2.37 13.67
C ALA A 46 -16.67 2.78 14.62
N GLN A 47 -15.91 1.81 15.15
CA GLN A 47 -14.76 2.10 16.02
C GLN A 47 -13.78 2.97 15.24
N ARG A 48 -13.47 4.15 15.77
CA ARG A 48 -12.51 5.08 15.17
C ARG A 48 -11.18 4.96 15.87
N ALA A 49 -10.13 4.76 15.10
CA ALA A 49 -8.75 4.69 15.56
C ALA A 49 -7.92 5.78 14.88
N PHE A 50 -6.89 6.25 15.57
CA PHE A 50 -5.96 7.24 15.06
C PHE A 50 -4.61 6.58 14.78
N SER A 51 -3.97 6.98 13.69
CA SER A 51 -2.67 6.48 13.27
C SER A 51 -1.78 7.65 12.88
N PRO A 52 -0.46 7.59 13.09
CA PRO A 52 0.45 8.65 12.64
C PRO A 52 0.51 8.79 11.11
N ASN A 53 0.11 7.76 10.35
CA ASN A 53 0.34 7.70 8.91
C ASN A 53 -0.71 6.94 8.08
N ARG A 54 -1.71 6.30 8.67
CA ARG A 54 -2.72 5.51 7.95
C ARG A 54 -4.14 6.04 8.14
N ALA A 55 -4.91 6.08 7.07
CA ALA A 55 -6.35 6.33 7.08
C ALA A 55 -7.07 5.31 6.22
N GLY A 56 -8.29 4.91 6.60
CA GLY A 56 -9.05 3.95 5.82
C GLY A 56 -10.03 3.15 6.66
N ALA A 57 -10.47 2.00 6.14
CA ALA A 57 -11.42 1.14 6.83
C ALA A 57 -10.92 -0.30 6.90
N VAL A 58 -11.25 -0.99 7.98
CA VAL A 58 -10.84 -2.37 8.26
C VAL A 58 -12.02 -3.20 8.74
N LEU A 59 -12.29 -4.32 8.09
CA LEU A 59 -13.10 -5.36 8.72
C LEU A 59 -12.22 -6.07 9.74
N LEU A 60 -12.48 -5.81 11.03
CA LEU A 60 -11.60 -6.21 12.13
C LEU A 60 -11.63 -7.71 12.43
N ARG A 61 -12.68 -8.42 12.01
CA ARG A 61 -12.83 -9.88 12.15
C ARG A 61 -13.64 -10.44 11.00
N ALA A 62 -13.27 -11.64 10.55
CA ALA A 62 -14.13 -12.47 9.72
C ALA A 62 -15.36 -12.93 10.53
N PRO A 63 -16.43 -13.41 9.87
CA PRO A 63 -17.51 -14.10 10.55
C PRO A 63 -16.99 -15.25 11.43
N GLU A 64 -17.71 -15.58 12.50
CA GLU A 64 -17.30 -16.63 13.42
C GLU A 64 -17.10 -17.98 12.68
N GLY A 65 -15.94 -18.60 12.90
CA GLY A 65 -15.55 -19.84 12.24
C GLY A 65 -15.07 -19.69 10.79
N GLU A 66 -15.02 -18.47 10.25
CA GLU A 66 -14.59 -18.19 8.88
C GLU A 66 -13.26 -17.41 8.85
N THR A 67 -12.65 -17.36 7.67
CA THR A 67 -11.48 -16.53 7.35
C THR A 67 -11.80 -15.70 6.11
N PHE A 68 -11.06 -14.62 5.88
CA PHE A 68 -11.11 -13.91 4.61
C PHE A 68 -10.26 -14.62 3.57
N THR A 69 -10.84 -14.82 2.38
CA THR A 69 -10.16 -15.46 1.24
C THR A 69 -9.77 -14.46 0.17
N SER A 70 -10.48 -13.34 0.09
CA SER A 70 -10.20 -12.26 -0.86
C SER A 70 -10.64 -10.90 -0.35
N VAL A 71 -10.02 -9.84 -0.87
CA VAL A 71 -10.47 -8.46 -0.71
C VAL A 71 -10.31 -7.73 -2.04
N THR A 72 -11.27 -6.89 -2.39
CA THR A 72 -11.22 -6.06 -3.59
C THR A 72 -11.70 -4.64 -3.32
N GLY A 73 -11.19 -3.70 -4.10
CA GLY A 73 -11.65 -2.32 -4.14
C GLY A 73 -11.20 -1.64 -5.43
N THR A 74 -11.96 -0.65 -5.86
CA THR A 74 -11.63 0.20 -7.01
C THR A 74 -11.49 1.64 -6.55
N PHE A 75 -10.48 2.36 -7.02
CA PHE A 75 -10.29 3.78 -6.70
C PHE A 75 -9.77 4.55 -7.92
N ILE A 76 -9.95 5.87 -7.89
CA ILE A 76 -9.29 6.77 -8.84
C ILE A 76 -7.96 7.22 -8.23
N VAL A 77 -6.86 7.09 -8.98
CA VAL A 77 -5.53 7.54 -8.54
C VAL A 77 -5.58 9.06 -8.30
N PRO A 78 -5.29 9.55 -7.08
CA PRO A 78 -5.32 10.98 -6.80
C PRO A 78 -4.13 11.70 -7.42
N THR A 79 -4.26 13.00 -7.62
CA THR A 79 -3.10 13.88 -7.89
C THR A 79 -2.44 14.23 -6.55
N PRO A 80 -1.19 13.80 -6.28
CA PRO A 80 -0.53 14.11 -5.02
C PRO A 80 -0.09 15.57 -4.97
N ALA A 81 -0.27 16.21 -3.82
CA ALA A 81 0.29 17.52 -3.51
C ALA A 81 1.12 17.46 -2.22
N ARG A 82 1.94 18.48 -1.98
CA ARG A 82 2.75 18.57 -0.74
C ARG A 82 1.81 18.59 0.47
N GLY A 83 2.06 17.70 1.41
CA GLY A 83 1.34 17.63 2.69
C GLY A 83 2.11 18.27 3.83
N GLN A 84 1.79 17.84 5.04
CA GLN A 84 2.42 18.32 6.27
C GLN A 84 3.65 17.49 6.64
N GLY A 85 4.59 18.10 7.37
CA GLY A 85 5.73 17.41 8.00
C GLY A 85 7.01 17.29 7.17
N GLY A 86 7.05 17.81 5.93
CA GLY A 86 8.25 17.81 5.08
C GLY A 86 8.75 19.22 4.70
N GLY A 87 9.96 19.29 4.15
CA GLY A 87 10.50 20.50 3.54
C GLY A 87 10.08 20.68 2.07
N THR A 88 10.50 21.79 1.46
CA THR A 88 10.20 22.15 0.06
C THR A 88 10.63 21.09 -0.96
N ASN A 89 11.71 20.37 -0.68
CA ASN A 89 12.27 19.33 -1.56
C ASN A 89 12.07 17.91 -1.03
N SER A 90 11.29 17.74 0.05
CA SER A 90 10.95 16.42 0.56
C SER A 90 10.04 15.67 -0.42
N LYS A 91 10.18 14.34 -0.46
CA LYS A 91 9.21 13.46 -1.09
C LYS A 91 7.98 13.38 -0.19
N TYR A 92 6.80 13.58 -0.77
CA TYR A 92 5.52 13.28 -0.14
C TYR A 92 4.88 12.12 -0.88
N SER A 93 4.21 11.23 -0.17
CA SER A 93 3.56 10.06 -0.79
C SER A 93 2.25 9.68 -0.14
N ALA A 94 1.37 9.08 -0.92
CA ALA A 94 0.18 8.38 -0.46
C ALA A 94 0.16 7.02 -1.17
N GLY A 95 0.34 5.93 -0.42
CA GLY A 95 0.11 4.57 -0.88
C GLY A 95 -1.36 4.22 -0.70
N ILE A 96 -2.06 3.98 -1.81
CA ILE A 96 -3.47 3.55 -1.81
C ILE A 96 -3.49 2.05 -2.06
N TRP A 97 -3.99 1.27 -1.10
CA TRP A 97 -3.87 -0.18 -1.13
C TRP A 97 -5.08 -0.90 -0.53
N VAL A 98 -5.20 -2.17 -0.91
CA VAL A 98 -6.12 -3.13 -0.29
C VAL A 98 -5.34 -4.38 0.13
N GLY A 99 -5.77 -5.03 1.20
CA GLY A 99 -5.04 -6.19 1.72
C GLY A 99 -5.83 -7.07 2.67
N ILE A 100 -5.41 -8.35 2.74
CA ILE A 100 -5.82 -9.30 3.76
C ILE A 100 -4.79 -9.21 4.87
N VAL A 101 -5.26 -9.25 6.10
CA VAL A 101 -4.46 -9.07 7.30
C VAL A 101 -4.67 -10.29 8.19
N ALA A 102 -3.59 -10.81 8.77
CA ALA A 102 -3.68 -11.91 9.72
C ALA A 102 -4.61 -11.53 10.89
N ASN A 103 -4.34 -10.41 11.55
CA ASN A 103 -5.09 -9.99 12.74
C ASN A 103 -5.25 -8.45 12.82
N LYS A 104 -6.02 -7.97 13.80
CA LYS A 104 -6.30 -6.53 13.99
C LYS A 104 -5.06 -5.64 14.21
N ASP A 105 -3.92 -6.21 14.62
CA ASP A 105 -2.69 -5.48 14.91
C ASP A 105 -1.89 -5.17 13.63
N GLN A 106 -2.30 -5.71 12.48
CA GLN A 106 -1.76 -5.41 11.14
C GLN A 106 -0.26 -5.63 11.00
N ASP A 107 0.25 -6.66 11.66
CA ASP A 107 1.65 -7.08 11.70
C ASP A 107 2.02 -8.14 10.65
N ILE A 108 1.03 -8.74 9.97
CA ILE A 108 1.23 -9.62 8.82
C ILE A 108 0.14 -9.30 7.80
N VAL A 109 0.55 -8.83 6.62
CA VAL A 109 -0.36 -8.26 5.62
C VAL A 109 0.03 -8.71 4.21
N LEU A 110 -0.89 -9.37 3.51
CA LEU A 110 -0.80 -9.56 2.06
C LEU A 110 -1.56 -8.42 1.38
N GLN A 111 -0.87 -7.62 0.57
CA GLN A 111 -1.41 -6.36 0.06
C GLN A 111 -0.85 -5.98 -1.30
N ALA A 112 -1.61 -5.14 -2.00
CA ALA A 112 -1.21 -4.52 -3.25
C ALA A 112 -1.81 -3.12 -3.37
N GLY A 113 -1.12 -2.24 -4.08
CA GLY A 113 -1.48 -0.83 -4.13
C GLY A 113 -0.82 -0.04 -5.25
N VAL A 114 -1.12 1.26 -5.24
CA VAL A 114 -0.44 2.28 -6.04
C VAL A 114 0.05 3.38 -5.10
N ILE A 115 1.32 3.75 -5.22
CA ILE A 115 1.89 4.93 -4.56
C ILE A 115 1.74 6.11 -5.51
N ALA A 116 1.07 7.16 -5.06
CA ALA A 116 1.11 8.48 -5.67
C ALA A 116 2.07 9.36 -4.85
N ALA A 117 3.13 9.88 -5.49
CA ALA A 117 4.13 10.70 -4.81
C ALA A 117 4.43 12.00 -5.55
N ILE A 118 4.96 12.98 -4.82
CA ILE A 118 5.44 14.26 -5.35
C ILE A 118 6.76 14.65 -4.68
N THR A 119 7.74 15.06 -5.48
CA THR A 119 9.00 15.66 -5.04
C THR A 119 9.24 16.92 -5.85
N GLY A 120 9.42 18.07 -5.19
CA GLY A 120 9.44 19.33 -5.90
C GLY A 120 8.09 19.61 -6.56
N SER A 121 8.05 19.63 -7.89
CA SER A 121 6.83 19.70 -8.73
C SER A 121 6.57 18.41 -9.52
N THR A 122 7.46 17.41 -9.41
CA THR A 122 7.39 16.18 -10.20
C THR A 122 6.57 15.14 -9.46
N THR A 123 5.53 14.62 -10.12
CA THR A 123 4.70 13.52 -9.60
C THR A 123 5.17 12.18 -10.14
N SER A 124 5.05 11.11 -9.35
CA SER A 124 5.33 9.74 -9.76
C SER A 124 4.25 8.78 -9.26
N PHE A 125 4.01 7.71 -10.02
CA PHE A 125 3.00 6.70 -9.71
C PHE A 125 3.60 5.30 -9.89
N THR A 126 3.56 4.49 -8.83
CA THR A 126 4.17 3.16 -8.84
C THR A 126 3.19 2.14 -8.27
N ALA A 127 2.88 1.09 -9.04
CA ALA A 127 2.12 -0.05 -8.53
C ALA A 127 3.05 -1.03 -7.82
N TRP A 128 2.58 -1.66 -6.76
CA TRP A 128 3.39 -2.52 -5.90
C TRP A 128 2.57 -3.62 -5.25
N TYR A 129 3.27 -4.63 -4.72
CA TYR A 129 2.70 -5.69 -3.91
C TYR A 129 3.67 -6.14 -2.82
N ALA A 130 3.15 -6.70 -1.74
CA ALA A 130 3.94 -7.21 -0.63
C ALA A 130 3.19 -8.27 0.18
N TRP A 131 3.96 -9.15 0.82
CA TRP A 131 3.52 -9.89 2.00
C TRP A 131 4.37 -9.46 3.19
N TYR A 132 3.89 -8.45 3.91
CA TYR A 132 4.55 -7.90 5.10
C TYR A 132 4.68 -8.97 6.20
N PRO A 133 5.81 -9.06 6.93
CA PRO A 133 6.96 -8.13 6.99
C PRO A 133 8.02 -8.32 5.89
N GLY A 134 7.73 -9.10 4.86
CA GLY A 134 8.59 -9.23 3.68
C GLY A 134 8.74 -7.92 2.90
N SER A 135 9.71 -7.91 1.99
CA SER A 135 9.98 -6.75 1.14
C SER A 135 8.81 -6.44 0.21
N THR A 136 8.60 -5.15 -0.04
CA THR A 136 7.70 -4.69 -1.10
C THR A 136 8.38 -4.83 -2.47
N THR A 137 7.61 -5.22 -3.48
CA THR A 137 8.08 -5.30 -4.87
C THR A 137 7.26 -4.36 -5.75
N ASP A 138 7.96 -3.51 -6.50
CA ASP A 138 7.36 -2.61 -7.47
C ASP A 138 7.16 -3.31 -8.83
N PHE A 139 6.04 -3.03 -9.48
CA PHE A 139 5.90 -3.28 -10.91
C PHE A 139 6.64 -2.18 -11.67
N THR A 140 7.48 -2.59 -12.62
CA THR A 140 8.14 -1.64 -13.52
C THR A 140 7.10 -0.94 -14.41
N ALA A 141 7.44 0.25 -14.91
CA ALA A 141 6.55 1.02 -15.79
C ALA A 141 6.15 0.27 -17.08
N THR A 142 6.99 -0.66 -17.56
CA THR A 142 6.68 -1.53 -18.71
C THR A 142 5.67 -2.61 -18.34
N GLN A 143 5.75 -3.19 -17.14
CA GLN A 143 4.78 -4.16 -16.61
C GLN A 143 3.43 -3.52 -16.32
N PHE A 144 3.41 -2.40 -15.60
CA PHE A 144 2.17 -1.71 -15.22
C PHE A 144 2.43 -0.21 -15.08
N SER A 145 1.52 0.59 -15.61
CA SER A 145 1.57 2.05 -15.48
C SER A 145 0.25 2.57 -14.95
N ALA A 146 0.35 3.58 -14.08
CA ALA A 146 -0.76 4.33 -13.53
C ALA A 146 -0.43 5.82 -13.63
N LYS A 147 -1.46 6.66 -13.67
CA LYS A 147 -1.35 8.11 -13.54
C LYS A 147 -2.57 8.64 -12.80
N ALA A 148 -2.48 9.88 -12.32
CA ALA A 148 -3.63 10.58 -11.76
C ALA A 148 -4.85 10.50 -12.70
N GLY A 149 -6.02 10.22 -12.12
CA GLY A 149 -7.28 10.07 -12.86
C GLY A 149 -7.55 8.66 -13.40
N ASP A 150 -6.57 7.75 -13.40
CA ASP A 150 -6.83 6.35 -13.79
C ASP A 150 -7.68 5.64 -12.74
N SER A 151 -8.60 4.79 -13.20
CA SER A 151 -9.40 3.89 -12.36
C SER A 151 -8.67 2.58 -12.16
N ILE A 152 -8.27 2.30 -10.92
CA ILE A 152 -7.51 1.11 -10.53
C ILE A 152 -8.39 0.20 -9.70
N LYS A 153 -8.55 -1.04 -10.15
CA LYS A 153 -9.16 -2.13 -9.38
C LYS A 153 -8.07 -3.05 -8.86
N ILE A 154 -8.11 -3.35 -7.57
CA ILE A 154 -7.20 -4.30 -6.94
C ILE A 154 -8.01 -5.45 -6.36
N THR A 155 -7.51 -6.67 -6.53
CA THR A 155 -8.00 -7.87 -5.84
C THR A 155 -6.82 -8.58 -5.23
N VAL A 156 -6.89 -8.86 -3.94
CA VAL A 156 -5.90 -9.67 -3.21
C VAL A 156 -6.61 -10.92 -2.71
N SER A 157 -6.01 -12.08 -2.93
CA SER A 157 -6.53 -13.38 -2.52
C SER A 157 -5.46 -14.18 -1.78
N THR A 158 -5.84 -14.92 -0.75
CA THR A 158 -4.97 -15.91 -0.10
C THR A 158 -5.40 -17.30 -0.54
N THR A 159 -4.44 -18.10 -1.03
CA THR A 159 -4.68 -19.46 -1.52
C THR A 159 -4.23 -20.51 -0.50
N SER A 160 -3.25 -20.17 0.34
CA SER A 160 -2.80 -20.96 1.48
C SER A 160 -2.22 -20.02 2.56
N ALA A 161 -1.75 -20.60 3.66
CA ALA A 161 -1.03 -19.86 4.70
C ALA A 161 0.31 -19.25 4.23
N THR A 162 0.85 -19.73 3.11
CA THR A 162 2.17 -19.35 2.58
C THR A 162 2.12 -18.73 1.19
N GLU A 163 0.96 -18.76 0.53
CA GLU A 163 0.79 -18.27 -0.83
C GLU A 163 -0.51 -17.49 -1.02
N GLY A 164 -0.45 -16.48 -1.88
CA GLY A 164 -1.57 -15.67 -2.28
C GLY A 164 -1.35 -15.10 -3.66
N THR A 165 -2.35 -14.41 -4.18
CA THR A 165 -2.33 -13.77 -5.48
C THR A 165 -2.80 -12.33 -5.36
N VAL A 166 -2.10 -11.43 -6.05
CA VAL A 166 -2.52 -10.05 -6.23
C VAL A 166 -2.83 -9.79 -7.69
N VAL A 167 -3.90 -9.07 -7.94
CA VAL A 167 -4.33 -8.63 -9.26
C VAL A 167 -4.54 -7.13 -9.21
N ILE A 168 -3.82 -6.40 -10.05
CA ILE A 168 -3.98 -4.95 -10.22
C ILE A 168 -4.39 -4.69 -11.66
N GLU A 169 -5.51 -4.02 -11.83
CA GLU A 169 -6.10 -3.67 -13.12
C GLU A 169 -6.26 -2.16 -13.23
N ASN A 170 -5.62 -1.56 -14.22
CA ASN A 170 -5.91 -0.20 -14.68
C ASN A 170 -7.06 -0.30 -15.68
N VAL A 171 -8.28 -0.10 -15.18
CA VAL A 171 -9.52 -0.21 -15.96
C VAL A 171 -9.56 0.86 -17.06
N THR A 172 -9.05 2.06 -16.77
CA THR A 172 -8.98 3.16 -17.74
C THR A 172 -8.06 2.82 -18.93
N ALA A 173 -6.94 2.16 -18.66
CA ALA A 173 -5.95 1.81 -19.68
C ALA A 173 -6.09 0.37 -20.21
N ASN A 174 -7.09 -0.38 -19.77
CA ASN A 174 -7.28 -1.81 -20.05
C ASN A 174 -5.99 -2.64 -19.88
N LYS A 175 -5.27 -2.40 -18.77
CA LYS A 175 -4.00 -3.08 -18.47
C LYS A 175 -4.09 -3.79 -17.13
N LYS A 176 -3.58 -5.02 -17.07
CA LYS A 176 -3.71 -5.88 -15.90
C LYS A 176 -2.40 -6.62 -15.63
N VAL A 177 -2.05 -6.71 -14.35
CA VAL A 177 -0.98 -7.59 -13.86
C VAL A 177 -1.55 -8.53 -12.80
N THR A 178 -1.03 -9.75 -12.79
CA THR A 178 -1.32 -10.78 -11.79
C THR A 178 -0.01 -11.30 -11.26
N GLN A 179 0.12 -11.46 -9.96
CA GLN A 179 1.34 -11.96 -9.34
C GLN A 179 1.03 -12.89 -8.17
N THR A 180 1.68 -14.06 -8.16
CA THR A 180 1.72 -14.92 -6.98
C THR A 180 2.72 -14.34 -5.98
N VAL A 181 2.32 -14.27 -4.73
CA VAL A 181 3.11 -13.73 -3.62
C VAL A 181 3.27 -14.81 -2.57
N THR A 182 4.51 -15.07 -2.18
CA THR A 182 4.86 -16.03 -1.13
C THR A 182 5.09 -15.30 0.18
N ALA A 183 4.61 -15.87 1.29
CA ALA A 183 4.89 -15.35 2.62
C ALA A 183 6.42 -15.35 2.88
N PRO A 184 6.96 -14.34 3.57
CA PRO A 184 8.36 -14.32 3.92
C PRO A 184 8.69 -15.47 4.89
N VAL A 185 9.92 -15.96 4.84
CA VAL A 185 10.39 -17.05 5.73
C VAL A 185 10.31 -16.72 7.23
N SER A 186 10.18 -15.44 7.58
CA SER A 186 10.02 -14.95 8.95
C SER A 186 8.59 -15.06 9.48
N VAL A 187 7.62 -15.43 8.62
CA VAL A 187 6.22 -15.66 9.00
C VAL A 187 5.99 -17.16 8.94
N ALA A 188 5.74 -17.76 10.10
CA ALA A 188 5.34 -19.14 10.17
C ALA A 188 3.89 -19.30 9.66
N PRO A 189 3.54 -20.40 8.98
CA PRO A 189 2.20 -20.59 8.39
C PRO A 189 1.05 -20.39 9.38
N GLU A 190 1.26 -20.69 10.66
CA GLU A 190 0.25 -20.64 11.72
C GLU A 190 -0.05 -19.19 12.14
N GLU A 191 0.85 -18.25 11.86
CA GLU A 191 0.66 -16.83 12.13
C GLU A 191 -0.30 -16.17 11.11
N TRP A 192 -0.44 -16.77 9.91
CA TRP A 192 -1.38 -16.29 8.89
C TRP A 192 -2.81 -16.77 9.14
N THR A 193 -3.57 -15.96 9.86
CA THR A 193 -4.95 -16.30 10.25
C THR A 193 -6.04 -15.66 9.36
N ALA A 194 -5.66 -14.73 8.47
CA ALA A 194 -6.54 -14.02 7.54
C ALA A 194 -7.86 -13.51 8.16
N GLN A 195 -7.81 -12.97 9.39
CA GLN A 195 -8.99 -12.56 10.13
C GLN A 195 -9.43 -11.12 9.85
N SER A 196 -8.69 -10.34 9.07
CA SER A 196 -9.06 -8.96 8.78
C SER A 196 -8.82 -8.58 7.32
N THR A 197 -9.51 -7.55 6.86
CA THR A 197 -9.26 -6.93 5.54
C THR A 197 -9.18 -5.42 5.69
N ALA A 198 -8.39 -4.79 4.83
CA ALA A 198 -8.13 -3.35 4.91
C ALA A 198 -8.20 -2.69 3.53
N TRP A 199 -8.72 -1.46 3.52
CA TRP A 199 -8.64 -0.50 2.41
C TRP A 199 -8.08 0.79 2.98
N MET A 200 -6.87 1.17 2.56
CA MET A 200 -6.09 2.20 3.23
C MET A 200 -5.47 3.20 2.28
N VAL A 201 -5.22 4.39 2.81
CA VAL A 201 -4.24 5.36 2.33
C VAL A 201 -3.18 5.54 3.39
N GLU A 202 -1.91 5.47 3.00
CA GLU A 202 -0.78 5.38 3.91
C GLU A 202 0.40 6.25 3.48
N GLY A 203 1.07 6.89 4.44
CA GLY A 203 2.45 7.33 4.29
C GLY A 203 3.39 6.18 4.67
N TYR A 204 4.14 5.64 3.70
CA TYR A 204 5.00 4.48 3.92
C TYR A 204 6.30 4.88 4.67
N GLN A 205 7.03 3.89 5.19
CA GLN A 205 8.34 4.13 5.80
C GLN A 205 9.48 3.92 4.81
N LEU A 206 10.48 4.80 4.88
CA LEU A 206 11.72 4.66 4.12
C LEU A 206 12.89 4.82 5.07
N ALA A 207 13.74 3.80 5.15
CA ALA A 207 14.92 3.78 6.04
C ALA A 207 14.60 4.07 7.52
N GLY A 208 13.47 3.57 8.02
CA GLY A 208 13.03 3.75 9.41
C GLY A 208 12.23 5.03 9.67
N GLU A 209 12.24 5.98 8.72
CA GLU A 209 11.53 7.25 8.83
C GLU A 209 10.19 7.22 8.07
N LEU A 210 9.18 7.90 8.60
CA LEU A 210 7.92 8.08 7.89
C LEU A 210 8.11 9.05 6.73
N VAL A 211 7.76 8.61 5.52
CA VAL A 211 7.65 9.53 4.39
C VAL A 211 6.42 10.43 4.62
N PRO A 212 6.58 11.77 4.54
CA PRO A 212 5.47 12.70 4.71
C PRO A 212 4.28 12.33 3.84
N LEU A 213 3.09 12.27 4.45
CA LEU A 213 1.87 11.93 3.74
C LEU A 213 1.51 13.03 2.73
N ALA A 214 1.37 12.66 1.46
CA ALA A 214 0.92 13.58 0.42
C ALA A 214 -0.52 14.04 0.67
N ARG A 215 -0.81 15.30 0.37
CA ARG A 215 -2.18 15.79 0.21
C ARG A 215 -2.79 15.11 -1.01
N PHE A 216 -3.57 14.06 -0.78
CA PHE A 216 -4.26 13.32 -1.84
C PHE A 216 -5.66 13.87 -2.15
N GLY A 217 -6.14 14.85 -1.38
CA GLY A 217 -7.46 15.45 -1.51
C GLY A 217 -8.56 14.45 -1.14
N ARG A 218 -8.96 13.60 -2.09
CA ARG A 218 -9.99 12.58 -1.90
C ARG A 218 -9.58 11.27 -2.54
N VAL A 219 -9.67 10.18 -1.77
CA VAL A 219 -9.63 8.81 -2.28
C VAL A 219 -10.95 8.15 -1.89
N GLN A 220 -11.66 7.63 -2.89
CA GLN A 220 -12.86 6.83 -2.66
C GLN A 220 -12.61 5.43 -3.18
N PHE A 221 -12.69 4.44 -2.29
CA PHE A 221 -12.83 3.06 -2.69
C PHE A 221 -14.31 2.78 -2.98
N THR A 222 -14.57 2.17 -4.13
CA THR A 222 -15.88 1.68 -4.57
C THR A 222 -15.77 0.19 -4.87
N ASN A 223 -16.93 -0.47 -4.99
CA ASN A 223 -17.00 -1.92 -5.19
C ASN A 223 -16.17 -2.69 -4.13
N CYS A 224 -16.15 -2.18 -2.90
CA CYS A 224 -15.46 -2.82 -1.80
C CYS A 224 -16.17 -4.14 -1.47
N ALA A 225 -15.43 -5.24 -1.52
CA ALA A 225 -15.93 -6.55 -1.13
C ALA A 225 -14.82 -7.41 -0.53
N ALA A 226 -15.17 -8.22 0.45
CA ALA A 226 -14.30 -9.20 1.09
C ALA A 226 -14.95 -10.59 1.01
N GLY A 227 -14.30 -11.51 0.31
CA GLY A 227 -14.72 -12.91 0.23
C GLY A 227 -14.33 -13.67 1.50
N THR A 228 -15.16 -14.62 1.89
CA THR A 228 -14.98 -15.45 3.10
C THR A 228 -14.86 -16.93 2.75
N SER A 229 -14.28 -17.73 3.65
CA SER A 229 -14.20 -19.18 3.48
C SER A 229 -15.57 -19.87 3.48
N GLY A 230 -16.60 -19.26 4.08
CA GLY A 230 -17.99 -19.70 4.00
C GLY A 230 -18.71 -19.30 2.69
N GLY A 231 -18.01 -18.69 1.73
CA GLY A 231 -18.56 -18.33 0.42
C GLY A 231 -19.38 -17.03 0.39
N LYS A 232 -19.41 -16.27 1.49
CA LYS A 232 -20.06 -14.95 1.54
C LYS A 232 -19.13 -13.88 0.98
N SER A 233 -19.74 -12.80 0.47
CA SER A 233 -19.07 -11.57 0.09
C SER A 233 -19.57 -10.43 0.97
N LEU A 234 -18.69 -9.93 1.84
CA LEU A 234 -19.00 -8.87 2.79
C LEU A 234 -18.61 -7.52 2.21
N GLY A 235 -19.46 -6.52 2.40
CA GLY A 235 -19.10 -5.12 2.16
C GLY A 235 -18.31 -4.52 3.32
N VAL A 236 -18.38 -3.20 3.49
CA VAL A 236 -17.64 -2.44 4.52
C VAL A 236 -18.49 -2.06 5.73
N THR A 237 -19.73 -2.55 5.80
CA THR A 237 -20.64 -2.30 6.93
C THR A 237 -20.02 -2.80 8.23
N GLY A 238 -19.94 -1.93 9.23
CA GLY A 238 -19.35 -2.25 10.54
C GLY A 238 -17.82 -2.22 10.57
N ALA A 239 -17.15 -1.80 9.50
CA ALA A 239 -15.69 -1.64 9.49
C ALA A 239 -15.23 -0.61 10.54
N GLY A 240 -14.10 -0.89 11.18
CA GLY A 240 -13.36 0.10 11.96
C GLY A 240 -12.75 1.15 11.03
N LEU A 241 -12.72 2.41 11.44
CA LEU A 241 -12.26 3.54 10.65
C LEU A 241 -10.96 4.09 11.22
N TYR A 242 -10.00 4.35 10.36
CA TYR A 242 -8.71 4.92 10.71
C TYR A 242 -8.59 6.34 10.15
N GLU A 243 -8.00 7.21 10.95
CA GLU A 243 -7.68 8.59 10.57
C GLU A 243 -6.22 8.90 10.91
N VAL A 244 -5.57 9.66 10.03
CA VAL A 244 -4.23 10.19 10.27
C VAL A 244 -4.33 11.30 11.30
N GLN A 245 -3.61 11.13 12.41
CA GLN A 245 -3.48 12.10 13.49
C GLN A 245 -2.01 12.23 13.88
N THR A 246 -1.53 13.46 14.06
CA THR A 246 -0.19 13.70 14.59
C THR A 246 -0.12 13.40 16.08
N ILE A 247 1.11 13.29 16.60
CA ILE A 247 1.39 13.21 18.03
C ILE A 247 0.84 14.44 18.78
N SER A 248 0.74 15.61 18.13
CA SER A 248 0.12 16.81 18.70
C SER A 248 -1.42 16.79 18.71
N GLY A 249 -2.06 15.72 18.22
CA GLY A 249 -3.51 15.55 18.22
C GLY A 249 -4.24 16.13 17.00
N GLN A 250 -3.52 16.74 16.04
CA GLN A 250 -4.12 17.29 14.83
C GLN A 250 -4.52 16.15 13.89
N VAL A 251 -5.81 16.09 13.55
CA VAL A 251 -6.34 15.13 12.57
C VAL A 251 -6.23 15.73 11.16
N TYR A 252 -5.72 14.94 10.22
CA TYR A 252 -5.50 15.32 8.81
C TYR A 252 -6.34 14.55 7.82
N THR A 253 -7.10 13.55 8.26
CA THR A 253 -7.96 12.83 7.36
C THR A 253 -9.28 12.52 8.01
N LYS A 254 -10.34 12.44 7.21
CA LYS A 254 -11.63 11.96 7.64
C LYS A 254 -12.06 10.78 6.79
N THR A 255 -12.34 9.66 7.46
CA THR A 255 -12.85 8.44 6.81
C THR A 255 -14.33 8.26 7.11
N THR A 256 -15.10 7.96 6.07
CA THR A 256 -16.54 7.69 6.12
C THR A 256 -16.91 6.49 5.24
N LEU A 257 -18.10 5.93 5.47
CA LEU A 257 -18.68 4.84 4.67
C LEU A 257 -19.94 5.35 3.95
N PRO A 258 -19.83 5.92 2.73
CA PRO A 258 -21.00 6.44 2.02
C PRO A 258 -22.05 5.37 1.68
N SER A 259 -21.65 4.10 1.58
CA SER A 259 -22.53 2.95 1.36
C SER A 259 -21.91 1.68 1.93
N ALA A 260 -22.66 0.57 1.87
CA ALA A 260 -22.17 -0.75 2.27
C ALA A 260 -20.99 -1.27 1.42
N SER A 261 -20.65 -0.65 0.29
CA SER A 261 -19.56 -1.06 -0.60
C SER A 261 -18.63 0.09 -0.99
N SER A 262 -18.63 1.18 -0.21
CA SER A 262 -17.78 2.33 -0.48
C SER A 262 -17.18 2.93 0.78
N ILE A 263 -15.91 3.34 0.66
CA ILE A 263 -15.15 4.04 1.69
C ILE A 263 -14.68 5.35 1.07
N LEU A 264 -14.88 6.46 1.78
CA LEU A 264 -14.42 7.78 1.38
C LEU A 264 -13.42 8.30 2.41
N ILE A 265 -12.21 8.57 1.95
CA ILE A 265 -11.11 9.15 2.71
C ILE A 265 -10.81 10.53 2.13
N THR A 266 -10.85 11.54 2.97
CA THR A 266 -10.50 12.93 2.61
C THR A 266 -9.30 13.39 3.42
N TYR A 267 -8.38 14.12 2.80
CA TYR A 267 -7.25 14.80 3.45
C TYR A 267 -7.62 16.26 3.72
#